data_AF-A0A972WE47-F1
#
_entry.id   AF-A0A972WE47-F1
#
_cell.length_a   1.000
_cell.length_b   1.000
_cell.length_c   1.000
_cell.angle_alpha   90.00
_cell.angle_beta   90.00
_cell.angle_gamma   90.00
#
_symmetry.space_group_name_H-M   'P 1'
#
loop_
_entity.id
_entity.type
_entity.pdbx_description
1 polymer ?
#
loop_
_entity_poly.entity_id
_entity_poly.type
_entity_poly.pdbx_seq_one_letter_code
_entity_poly.pdbx_strand_id
1 'polypeptide(L)' 'MFEFEFEFDFGHGEEIDLLRQTVRDFATDRIAPRAAAIDETNEFPADLWPELGELGLLGITVEEPYGGSALGYLAH' A
#
# COMPACT_ATOMS: atom_id res chain seq x y z
N MET A 1 17.05 -13.03 10.52
CA MET A 1 15.65 -13.06 10.04
C MET A 1 15.74 -13.49 8.59
N PHE A 2 15.20 -14.65 8.24
CA PHE A 2 15.26 -15.13 6.85
C PHE A 2 14.17 -14.38 6.10
N GLU A 3 14.53 -13.39 5.29
CA GLU A 3 13.60 -12.85 4.30
C GLU A 3 13.39 -13.91 3.24
N PHE A 4 12.13 -14.32 3.07
CA PHE A 4 11.76 -15.27 2.03
C PHE A 4 11.61 -14.50 0.72
N GLU A 5 12.71 -14.29 0.02
CA GLU A 5 12.70 -13.67 -1.30
C GLU A 5 12.41 -14.76 -2.35
N PHE A 6 11.13 -15.08 -2.50
CA PHE A 6 10.66 -15.73 -3.72
C PHE A 6 10.01 -14.65 -4.58
N GLU A 7 10.80 -14.05 -5.45
CA GLU A 7 10.30 -13.07 -6.39
C GLU A 7 9.58 -13.80 -7.52
N PHE A 8 8.26 -13.86 -7.42
CA PHE A 8 7.38 -14.36 -8.46
C PHE A 8 6.81 -13.17 -9.23
N ASP A 9 7.22 -13.03 -10.48
CA ASP A 9 6.78 -11.99 -11.39
C ASP A 9 5.71 -12.53 -12.36
N PHE A 10 4.62 -11.79 -12.49
CA PHE A 10 3.51 -12.08 -13.38
C PHE A 10 3.56 -11.26 -14.68
N GLY A 11 4.50 -10.33 -14.82
CA GLY A 11 4.63 -9.45 -15.98
C GLY A 11 3.50 -8.42 -16.06
N HIS A 12 3.12 -7.82 -14.92
CA HIS A 12 2.03 -6.81 -14.86
C HIS A 12 2.45 -5.42 -15.38
N GLY A 13 3.73 -5.23 -15.70
CA GLY A 13 4.27 -4.00 -16.25
C GLY A 13 4.76 -3.02 -15.18
N GLU A 14 5.58 -2.07 -15.63
CA GLU A 14 6.36 -1.18 -14.76
C GLU A 14 5.50 -0.34 -13.80
N GLU A 15 4.30 0.06 -14.19
CA GLU A 15 3.38 0.84 -13.35
C GLU A 15 2.91 0.04 -12.12
N ILE A 16 2.50 -1.22 -12.33
CA ILE A 16 2.03 -2.10 -11.25
C ILE A 16 3.21 -2.54 -10.38
N ASP A 17 4.38 -2.75 -10.98
CA ASP A 17 5.58 -3.09 -10.22
C ASP A 17 6.03 -1.95 -9.31
N LEU A 18 6.02 -0.71 -9.81
CA LEU A 18 6.33 0.47 -9.01
C LEU A 18 5.29 0.69 -7.90
N LEU A 19 4.00 0.51 -8.20
CA LEU A 19 2.94 0.58 -7.20
C LEU A 19 3.16 -0.47 -6.09
N ARG A 20 3.41 -1.72 -6.47
CA ARG A 20 3.69 -2.83 -5.54
C ARG A 20 4.88 -2.53 -4.65
N GLN A 21 5.97 -2.02 -5.24
CA GLN A 21 7.17 -1.63 -4.49
C GLN A 21 6.87 -0.51 -3.48
N THR A 22 6.20 0.55 -3.94
CA THR A 22 5.83 1.70 -3.10
C THR A 22 4.96 1.29 -1.91
N VAL A 23 3.94 0.45 -2.14
CA VAL A 23 3.06 -0.06 -1.08
C VAL A 23 3.82 -0.98 -0.12
N ARG A 24 4.71 -1.85 -0.63
CA ARG A 24 5.54 -2.74 0.19
C ARG A 24 6.46 -1.94 1.11
N ASP A 25 7.12 -0.92 0.60
CA ASP A 25 8.05 -0.09 1.38
C ASP A 25 7.28 0.67 2.47
N PHE A 26 6.15 1.29 2.13
CA PHE A 26 5.28 1.94 3.11
C PHE A 26 4.80 0.97 4.20
N ALA A 27 4.33 -0.22 3.80
CA ALA A 27 3.87 -1.22 4.75
C ALA A 27 4.99 -1.70 5.69
N THR A 28 6.19 -1.91 5.15
CA THR A 28 7.37 -2.36 5.91
C THR A 28 7.83 -1.28 6.89
N ASP A 29 7.87 -0.03 6.45
CA ASP A 29 8.46 1.06 7.24
C ASP A 29 7.46 1.68 8.24
N ARG A 30 6.17 1.74 7.88
CA ARG A 30 5.15 2.49 8.64
C ARG A 30 4.17 1.59 9.38
N ILE A 31 3.78 0.46 8.78
CA ILE A 31 2.73 -0.41 9.31
C ILE A 31 3.32 -1.53 10.17
N ALA A 32 4.26 -2.31 9.62
CA ALA A 32 4.81 -3.51 10.24
C ALA A 32 5.38 -3.27 11.67
N PRO A 33 6.09 -2.16 11.96
CA PRO A 33 6.62 -1.91 13.30
C PRO A 33 5.55 -1.69 14.38
N ARG A 34 4.32 -1.35 13.97
CA ARG A 34 3.21 -1.00 14.86
C ARG A 34 2.13 -2.08 14.91
N ALA A 35 2.17 -3.06 14.00
CA ALA A 35 1.11 -4.05 13.83
C ALA A 35 0.77 -4.81 15.13
N ALA A 36 1.78 -5.26 15.88
CA ALA A 36 1.55 -5.98 17.14
C ALA A 36 0.87 -5.10 18.22
N ALA A 37 1.31 -3.84 18.35
CA ALA A 37 0.70 -2.92 19.32
C ALA A 37 -0.74 -2.54 18.94
N ILE A 38 -1.02 -2.37 17.65
CA ILE A 38 -2.37 -2.12 17.13
C ILE A 38 -3.30 -3.31 17.46
N ASP A 39 -2.83 -4.54 17.27
CA ASP A 39 -3.58 -5.76 17.61
C ASP A 39 -3.85 -5.85 19.12
N GLU A 40 -2.82 -5.68 19.96
CA GLU A 40 -2.93 -5.75 21.42
C GLU A 40 -3.88 -4.69 22.01
N THR A 41 -3.85 -3.48 21.46
CA THR A 41 -4.65 -2.34 21.96
C THR A 41 -6.03 -2.26 21.32
N ASN A 42 -6.22 -2.90 20.16
CA ASN A 42 -7.41 -2.78 19.31
C ASN A 42 -7.72 -1.31 18.94
N GLU A 43 -6.68 -0.47 18.86
CA GLU A 43 -6.79 0.93 18.47
C GLU A 43 -6.52 1.09 16.98
N PHE A 44 -7.45 1.75 16.28
CA PHE A 44 -7.27 2.02 14.86
C PHE A 44 -6.20 3.12 14.64
N PRO A 45 -5.17 2.88 13.81
CA PRO A 45 -4.10 3.86 13.55
C PRO A 45 -4.55 4.94 12.56
N ALA A 46 -5.41 5.87 13.02
CA ALA A 46 -6.00 6.92 12.19
C ALA A 46 -4.98 7.86 11.53
N ASP A 47 -3.79 7.96 12.11
CA ASP A 47 -2.67 8.75 11.60
C ASP A 47 -2.10 8.23 10.27
N LEU A 48 -2.34 6.97 9.91
CA LEU A 48 -1.88 6.41 8.63
C LEU A 48 -2.76 6.85 7.44
N TRP A 49 -4.02 7.27 7.67
CA TRP A 49 -4.92 7.64 6.58
C TRP A 49 -4.41 8.79 5.71
N PRO A 50 -3.96 9.94 6.27
CA PRO A 50 -3.37 11.00 5.46
C PRO A 50 -2.19 10.51 4.62
N GLU A 51 -1.29 9.71 5.19
CA GLU A 51 -0.11 9.19 4.49
C GLU A 51 -0.52 8.28 3.31
N LEU A 52 -1.49 7.39 3.52
CA LEU A 52 -2.05 6.55 2.45
C LEU A 52 -2.75 7.39 1.36
N GLY A 53 -3.37 8.50 1.74
CA GLY A 53 -3.99 9.44 0.82
C GLY A 53 -2.97 10.18 -0.05
N GLU A 54 -1.86 10.62 0.55
CA GLU A 54 -0.74 11.25 -0.16
C GLU A 54 -0.08 10.30 -1.18
N LEU A 55 -0.09 9.00 -0.90
CA LEU A 55 0.36 7.96 -1.84
C LEU A 55 -0.69 7.59 -2.92
N GLY A 56 -1.89 8.18 -2.90
CA GLY A 56 -2.95 7.91 -3.88
C GLY A 56 -3.62 6.55 -3.73
N LEU A 57 -3.48 5.89 -2.57
CA LEU A 57 -3.96 4.51 -2.37
C LEU A 57 -5.45 4.43 -2.02
N LEU A 58 -6.04 5.52 -1.51
CA LEU A 58 -7.40 5.52 -0.97
C LEU A 58 -8.50 5.65 -2.03
N GLY A 59 -8.13 6.05 -3.24
CA GLY A 59 -9.03 6.24 -4.37
C GLY A 59 -8.47 5.60 -5.63
N ILE A 60 -7.87 4.42 -5.53
CA ILE A 60 -7.10 3.82 -6.64
C ILE A 60 -7.91 3.68 -7.93
N THR A 61 -9.19 3.31 -7.84
CA THR A 61 -10.10 3.14 -8.99
C THR A 61 -10.97 4.38 -9.29
N VAL A 62 -10.83 5.44 -8.49
CA VAL A 62 -11.60 6.68 -8.66
C VAL A 62 -10.94 7.54 -9.74
N GLU A 63 -11.72 8.22 -10.56
CA GLU A 63 -11.20 9.08 -11.63
C GLU A 63 -10.45 10.31 -11.05
N GLU A 64 -9.40 10.77 -11.75
CA GLU A 64 -8.57 11.92 -11.36
C GLU A 64 -9.36 13.21 -11.05
N PRO A 65 -10.46 13.55 -11.76
CA PRO A 65 -11.25 14.76 -11.45
C PRO A 65 -11.84 14.78 -10.04
N TYR A 66 -11.94 13.62 -9.38
CA TYR A 66 -12.40 13.48 -8.00
C TYR A 66 -11.26 13.22 -7.01
N GLY A 67 -10.01 13.32 -7.45
CA GLY A 67 -8.81 13.10 -6.64
C GLY A 67 -8.40 11.63 -6.50
N GLY A 68 -8.87 10.74 -7.38
CA GLY A 68 -8.42 9.35 -7.44
C GLY A 68 -7.26 9.13 -8.41
N SER A 69 -6.76 7.89 -8.46
CA SER A 69 -5.58 7.52 -9.26
C SER A 69 -5.94 6.94 -10.64
N ALA A 70 -7.23 6.76 -10.94
CA ALA A 70 -7.76 6.23 -12.19
C ALA A 70 -7.15 4.90 -12.68
N LEU A 71 -6.66 4.07 -11.76
CA LEU A 71 -6.12 2.75 -12.04
C LEU A 71 -7.23 1.67 -12.08
N GLY A 72 -6.91 0.51 -12.66
CA GLY A 72 -7.83 -0.62 -12.74
C GLY A 72 -7.82 -1.52 -11.51
N TYR A 73 -8.70 -2.53 -11.49
CA TYR A 73 -8.79 -3.52 -10.40
C TYR A 73 -7.54 -4.37 -10.21
N LEU A 74 -6.65 -4.47 -11.20
CA LEU A 74 -5.36 -5.13 -11.00
C LEU A 74 -4.48 -4.35 -10.00
N ALA A 75 -4.66 -3.03 -9.91
CA ALA A 75 -3.94 -2.16 -8.99
C ALA A 75 -4.60 -2.04 -7.61
N HIS A 76 -5.87 -2.45 -7.46
CA HIS A 76 -6.67 -2.30 -6.24
C HIS A 76 -6.60 -3.52 -5.33
#